data_AF-R4LL57-F1
#
_entry.id   AF-R4LL57-F1
#
_cell.length_a   1.000
_cell.length_b   1.000
_cell.length_c   1.000
_cell.angle_alpha   90.00
_cell.angle_beta   90.00
_cell.angle_gamma   90.00
#
_symmetry.space_group_name_H-M   'P 1'
#
loop_
_entity.id
_entity.type
_entity.pdbx_description
1 polymer ?
#
loop_
_entity_poly.entity_id
_entity_poly.type
_entity_poly.pdbx_seq_one_letter_code
_entity_poly.pdbx_strand_id
1 'polypeptide(L)'
;MLPALSAVLGVALAAVPSPAPGVSSAGTSFLTAVVITADQPVHVDAVTGDYLYWSFRADAGQRPEVSATVALPPTGDRTGSQSWTIEVFDGLRRRQACVAGEQSPVAGTDAEQVALRCRLRQVRSWAEPWDGDPLPGTYYARLSSTVLPERDLGLPIRVDLTLSEPTGDTGADQGVLAAPLVPDNKPGRVLTAAPTPSAEAADDGGRDWLPSFSSRWVWTAGGGVLAAITGLIGFAMTRRRRLS
;
A
#
# COMPACT_ATOMS: atom_id res chain seq x y z
N MET A 1 64.14 10.23 17.93
CA MET A 1 63.35 8.97 17.95
C MET A 1 61.95 9.32 18.44
N LEU A 2 60.99 9.50 17.53
CA LEU A 2 59.57 9.71 17.86
C LEU A 2 58.83 8.36 17.77
N PRO A 3 57.99 7.96 18.74
CA PRO A 3 57.16 6.78 18.61
C PRO A 3 55.85 7.10 17.88
N ALA A 4 55.53 6.31 16.85
CA ALA A 4 54.27 6.38 16.12
C ALA A 4 53.20 5.53 16.86
N LEU A 5 52.13 6.17 17.34
CA LEU A 5 50.93 5.48 17.80
C LEU A 5 50.11 5.04 16.58
N SER A 6 49.97 3.73 16.40
CA SER A 6 49.02 3.14 15.44
C SER A 6 47.68 2.93 16.13
N ALA A 7 46.67 3.71 15.75
CA ALA A 7 45.29 3.50 16.16
C ALA A 7 44.64 2.44 15.26
N VAL A 8 44.24 1.32 15.84
CA VAL A 8 43.45 0.30 15.15
C VAL A 8 41.99 0.75 15.18
N LEU A 9 41.44 1.11 14.02
CA LEU A 9 39.99 1.30 13.85
C LEU A 9 39.30 -0.07 13.93
N GLY A 10 38.55 -0.30 15.00
CA GLY A 10 37.61 -1.41 15.08
C GLY A 10 36.40 -1.13 14.18
N VAL A 11 36.20 -1.97 13.17
CA VAL A 11 34.96 -1.98 12.38
C VAL A 11 33.86 -2.62 13.24
N ALA A 12 32.89 -1.81 13.67
CA ALA A 12 31.67 -2.31 14.27
C ALA A 12 30.82 -2.96 13.15
N LEU A 13 30.71 -4.29 13.14
CA LEU A 13 29.71 -4.97 12.32
C LEU A 13 28.33 -4.64 12.92
N ALA A 14 27.55 -3.83 12.20
CA ALA A 14 26.14 -3.63 12.51
C ALA A 14 25.42 -4.98 12.41
N ALA A 15 24.72 -5.37 13.48
CA ALA A 15 23.88 -6.55 13.49
C ALA A 15 22.78 -6.37 12.42
N VAL A 16 22.75 -7.26 11.44
CA VAL A 16 21.66 -7.31 10.46
C VAL A 16 20.39 -7.72 11.22
N PRO A 17 19.29 -6.97 11.13
CA PRO A 17 18.04 -7.37 11.76
C PRO A 17 17.59 -8.72 11.19
N SER A 18 17.33 -9.69 12.06
CA SER A 18 16.76 -10.98 11.66
C SER A 18 15.41 -10.76 10.95
N PRO A 19 15.12 -11.51 9.87
CA PRO A 19 13.84 -11.39 9.17
C PRO A 19 12.69 -11.65 10.13
N ALA A 20 11.63 -10.85 10.01
CA ALA A 20 10.40 -11.08 10.76
C ALA A 20 9.86 -12.50 10.45
N PRO A 21 9.32 -13.21 11.45
CA PRO A 21 8.71 -14.52 11.21
C PRO A 21 7.57 -14.38 10.19
N GLY A 22 7.51 -15.28 9.21
CA GLY A 22 6.44 -15.30 8.22
C GLY A 22 5.08 -15.63 8.83
N VAL A 23 4.01 -15.20 8.18
CA VAL A 23 2.62 -15.51 8.60
C VAL A 23 2.18 -16.79 7.92
N SER A 24 1.75 -17.77 8.72
CA SER A 24 1.32 -19.08 8.21
C SER A 24 -0.16 -19.39 8.38
N SER A 25 -0.97 -18.38 8.70
CA SER A 25 -2.41 -18.53 8.92
C SER A 25 -3.21 -17.40 8.28
N ALA A 26 -4.50 -17.67 8.10
CA ALA A 26 -5.50 -16.70 7.67
C ALA A 26 -6.72 -16.75 8.60
N GLY A 27 -7.44 -15.64 8.67
CA GLY A 27 -8.76 -15.61 9.29
C GLY A 27 -9.82 -16.21 8.36
N THR A 28 -10.98 -16.51 8.93
CA THR A 28 -12.18 -17.02 8.21
C THR A 28 -13.29 -15.97 8.13
N SER A 29 -13.09 -14.80 8.75
CA SER A 29 -14.02 -13.68 8.76
C SER A 29 -13.28 -12.36 8.97
N PHE A 30 -13.95 -11.23 8.77
CA PHE A 30 -13.43 -9.91 9.13
C PHE A 30 -13.00 -9.79 10.60
N LEU A 31 -13.67 -10.49 11.52
CA LEU A 31 -13.37 -10.43 12.96
C LEU A 31 -12.14 -11.27 13.34
N THR A 32 -11.84 -12.30 12.55
CA THR A 32 -10.74 -13.24 12.80
C THR A 32 -9.57 -13.03 11.83
N ALA A 33 -9.61 -11.97 11.02
CA ALA A 33 -8.58 -11.65 10.04
C ALA A 33 -7.19 -11.54 10.71
N VAL A 34 -6.21 -12.23 10.12
CA VAL A 34 -4.84 -12.23 10.64
C VAL A 34 -4.13 -10.95 10.23
N VAL A 35 -3.42 -10.31 11.16
CA VAL A 35 -2.66 -9.08 10.87
C VAL A 35 -1.42 -9.43 10.05
N ILE A 36 -1.21 -8.70 8.96
CA ILE A 36 -0.02 -8.76 8.11
C ILE A 36 0.58 -7.36 7.98
N THR A 37 1.88 -7.27 7.73
CA THR A 37 2.58 -6.01 7.46
C THR A 37 3.26 -6.06 6.10
N ALA A 38 3.61 -4.89 5.55
CA ALA A 38 4.37 -4.82 4.31
C ALA A 38 5.67 -5.63 4.40
N ASP A 39 6.06 -6.22 3.26
CA ASP A 39 7.28 -7.01 3.06
C ASP A 39 7.42 -8.25 3.97
N GLN A 40 6.36 -8.62 4.69
CA GLN A 40 6.28 -9.87 5.44
C GLN A 40 5.74 -10.99 4.53
N PRO A 41 6.46 -12.12 4.39
CA PRO A 41 5.95 -13.25 3.62
C PRO A 41 4.77 -13.92 4.34
N VAL A 42 3.71 -14.22 3.58
CA VAL A 42 2.52 -14.93 4.04
C VAL A 42 2.38 -16.23 3.24
N HIS A 43 2.40 -17.37 3.91
CA HIS A 43 2.34 -18.71 3.32
C HIS A 43 1.27 -19.54 4.04
N VAL A 44 0.10 -19.72 3.44
CA VAL A 44 -1.04 -20.38 4.08
C VAL A 44 -1.42 -21.63 3.30
N ASP A 45 -1.43 -22.79 3.98
CA ASP A 45 -2.10 -23.98 3.46
C ASP A 45 -3.60 -23.88 3.81
N ALA A 46 -4.46 -24.09 2.81
CA ALA A 46 -5.91 -23.94 2.93
C ALA A 46 -6.63 -24.97 2.05
N VAL A 47 -7.95 -24.84 1.91
CA VAL A 47 -8.71 -25.65 0.95
C VAL A 47 -9.56 -24.78 0.00
N THR A 48 -9.86 -25.33 -1.17
CA THR A 48 -10.79 -24.70 -2.13
C THR A 48 -12.18 -24.49 -1.49
N GLY A 49 -12.79 -23.34 -1.78
CA GLY A 49 -14.07 -22.94 -1.19
C GLY A 49 -13.95 -22.13 0.11
N ASP A 50 -12.77 -22.09 0.74
CA ASP A 50 -12.54 -21.24 1.92
C ASP A 50 -12.53 -19.76 1.55
N TYR A 51 -12.90 -18.94 2.55
CA TYR A 51 -12.64 -17.52 2.54
C TYR A 51 -11.47 -17.22 3.48
N LEU A 52 -10.40 -16.67 2.93
CA LEU A 52 -9.19 -16.33 3.66
C LEU A 52 -9.13 -14.82 3.89
N TYR A 53 -8.93 -14.42 5.14
CA TYR A 53 -8.94 -13.01 5.55
C TYR A 53 -7.63 -12.60 6.23
N TRP A 54 -7.09 -11.47 5.77
CA TRP A 54 -5.99 -10.76 6.42
C TRP A 54 -6.37 -9.31 6.65
N SER A 55 -5.73 -8.67 7.62
CA SER A 55 -5.87 -7.24 7.88
C SER A 55 -4.52 -6.56 7.85
N PHE A 56 -4.49 -5.33 7.37
CA PHE A 56 -3.29 -4.49 7.34
C PHE A 56 -3.68 -3.04 7.58
N ARG A 57 -2.71 -2.22 7.99
CA ARG A 57 -2.90 -0.78 8.14
C ARG A 57 -2.40 -0.08 6.90
N ALA A 58 -3.06 1.02 6.54
CA ALA A 58 -2.54 1.94 5.55
C ALA A 58 -2.72 3.38 6.01
N ASP A 59 -1.69 4.19 5.82
CA ASP A 59 -1.62 5.59 6.19
C ASP A 59 -1.69 6.49 4.95
N ALA A 60 -1.99 7.78 5.17
CA ALA A 60 -2.09 8.76 4.09
C ALA A 60 -0.82 8.82 3.24
N GLY A 61 -1.00 8.93 1.92
CA GLY A 61 0.08 8.93 0.94
C GLY A 61 0.53 7.54 0.49
N GLN A 62 0.11 6.44 1.14
CA GLN A 62 0.46 5.09 0.68
C GLN A 62 -0.46 4.61 -0.45
N ARG A 63 0.03 3.67 -1.27
CA ARG A 63 -0.77 2.93 -2.28
C ARG A 63 -0.67 1.42 -2.04
N PRO A 64 -1.38 0.87 -1.03
CA PRO A 64 -1.29 -0.54 -0.70
C PRO A 64 -1.61 -1.43 -1.91
N GLU A 65 -0.80 -2.46 -2.10
CA GLU A 65 -0.99 -3.48 -3.11
C GLU A 65 -0.89 -4.86 -2.46
N VAL A 66 -1.99 -5.60 -2.54
CA VAL A 66 -2.08 -7.00 -2.11
C VAL A 66 -1.93 -7.87 -3.35
N SER A 67 -0.93 -8.74 -3.35
CA SER A 67 -0.73 -9.77 -4.37
C SER A 67 -0.84 -11.14 -3.75
N ALA A 68 -1.57 -12.05 -4.39
CA ALA A 68 -1.70 -13.43 -3.97
C ALA A 68 -1.42 -14.37 -5.15
N THR A 69 -0.70 -15.45 -4.90
CA THR A 69 -0.57 -16.58 -5.81
C THR A 69 -1.17 -17.80 -5.13
N VAL A 70 -2.12 -18.45 -5.77
CA VAL A 70 -2.72 -19.69 -5.28
C VAL A 70 -2.19 -20.84 -6.11
N ALA A 71 -1.43 -21.72 -5.50
CA ALA A 71 -1.08 -23.02 -6.09
C ALA A 71 -2.33 -23.91 -6.04
N LEU A 72 -2.77 -24.33 -7.23
CA LEU A 72 -4.00 -25.09 -7.40
C LEU A 72 -3.74 -26.58 -7.17
N PRO A 73 -4.78 -27.35 -6.84
CA PRO A 73 -4.66 -28.81 -6.77
C PRO A 73 -4.18 -29.37 -8.12
N PRO A 74 -3.45 -30.49 -8.12
CA PRO A 74 -3.01 -31.17 -9.33
C PRO A 74 -4.16 -31.34 -10.33
N THR A 75 -3.86 -31.23 -11.62
CA THR A 75 -4.87 -31.26 -12.69
C THR A 75 -5.73 -32.54 -12.67
N GLY A 76 -5.17 -33.67 -12.22
CA GLY A 76 -5.89 -34.94 -12.09
C GLY A 76 -6.94 -34.98 -10.96
N ASP A 77 -6.83 -34.10 -9.97
CA ASP A 77 -7.75 -34.02 -8.83
C ASP A 77 -8.90 -33.03 -9.07
N ARG A 78 -8.77 -32.18 -10.11
CA ARG A 78 -9.76 -31.17 -10.46
C ARG A 78 -10.67 -31.64 -11.59
N THR A 79 -11.91 -31.17 -11.58
CA THR A 79 -12.93 -31.56 -12.56
C THR A 79 -13.35 -30.42 -13.49
N GLY A 80 -12.83 -29.21 -13.29
CA GLY A 80 -13.16 -28.06 -14.13
C GLY A 80 -12.31 -26.80 -13.88
N SER A 81 -12.67 -25.72 -14.56
CA SER A 81 -12.08 -24.39 -14.34
C SER A 81 -12.51 -23.80 -13.00
N GLN A 82 -11.67 -22.97 -12.39
CA GLN A 82 -11.95 -22.31 -11.12
C GLN A 82 -11.79 -20.80 -11.26
N SER A 83 -12.81 -20.04 -10.83
CA SER A 83 -12.77 -18.58 -10.78
C SER A 83 -12.43 -18.12 -9.37
N TRP A 84 -11.53 -17.16 -9.27
CA TRP A 84 -11.02 -16.65 -8.01
C TRP A 84 -11.29 -15.16 -7.88
N THR A 85 -11.24 -14.62 -6.66
CA THR A 85 -11.27 -13.19 -6.44
C THR A 85 -10.40 -12.76 -5.27
N ILE A 86 -9.70 -11.63 -5.43
CA ILE A 86 -9.08 -10.90 -4.34
C ILE A 86 -9.77 -9.54 -4.20
N GLU A 87 -10.14 -9.21 -2.98
CA GLU A 87 -10.87 -7.99 -2.66
C GLU A 87 -10.29 -7.33 -1.43
N VAL A 88 -10.32 -6.00 -1.40
CA VAL A 88 -9.88 -5.22 -0.25
C VAL A 88 -11.05 -4.39 0.25
N PHE A 89 -11.26 -4.40 1.56
CA PHE A 89 -12.32 -3.69 2.25
C PHE A 89 -11.73 -2.71 3.25
N ASP A 90 -12.38 -1.57 3.48
CA ASP A 90 -12.02 -0.67 4.58
C ASP A 90 -12.55 -1.16 5.94
N GLY A 91 -12.29 -0.39 7.00
CA GLY A 91 -12.81 -0.67 8.34
C GLY A 91 -14.34 -0.67 8.47
N LEU A 92 -15.04 -0.05 7.51
CA LEU A 92 -16.51 -0.08 7.40
C LEU A 92 -17.01 -1.22 6.52
N ARG A 93 -16.11 -2.12 6.11
CA ARG A 93 -16.37 -3.26 5.22
C ARG A 93 -16.92 -2.85 3.85
N ARG A 94 -16.60 -1.64 3.39
CA ARG A 94 -16.88 -1.19 2.03
C ARG A 94 -15.75 -1.66 1.12
N ARG A 95 -16.11 -2.34 0.03
CA ARG A 95 -15.15 -2.82 -0.97
C ARG A 95 -14.49 -1.62 -1.64
N GLN A 96 -13.17 -1.59 -1.60
CA GLN A 96 -12.34 -0.58 -2.21
C GLN A 96 -12.04 -0.94 -3.67
N ALA A 97 -12.03 0.06 -4.54
CA ALA A 97 -11.69 -0.13 -5.94
C ALA A 97 -10.16 -0.28 -6.09
N CYS A 98 -9.73 -1.35 -6.75
CA CYS A 98 -8.34 -1.49 -7.15
C CYS A 98 -8.13 -0.80 -8.51
N VAL A 99 -7.08 0.01 -8.63
CA VAL A 99 -6.73 0.74 -9.85
C VAL A 99 -5.81 -0.05 -10.78
N ALA A 100 -5.24 -1.15 -10.29
CA ALA A 100 -4.41 -2.05 -11.08
C ALA A 100 -4.41 -3.46 -10.47
N GLY A 101 -3.99 -4.42 -11.28
CA GLY A 101 -3.95 -5.84 -10.95
C GLY A 101 -5.19 -6.60 -11.43
N GLU A 102 -5.01 -7.89 -11.70
CA GLU A 102 -6.10 -8.79 -12.04
C GLU A 102 -6.76 -9.30 -10.76
N GLN A 103 -8.01 -8.88 -10.52
CA GLN A 103 -8.69 -9.16 -9.26
C GLN A 103 -9.51 -10.44 -9.31
N SER A 104 -9.93 -10.89 -10.50
CA SER A 104 -10.86 -11.99 -10.66
C SER A 104 -10.51 -12.92 -11.84
N PRO A 105 -9.31 -13.51 -11.84
CA PRO A 105 -8.89 -14.43 -12.90
C PRO A 105 -9.69 -15.74 -12.88
N VAL A 106 -9.74 -16.38 -14.06
CA VAL A 106 -10.27 -17.73 -14.24
C VAL A 106 -9.11 -18.67 -14.55
N ALA A 107 -8.89 -19.65 -13.68
CA ALA A 107 -7.92 -20.72 -13.88
C ALA A 107 -8.54 -21.84 -14.73
N GLY A 108 -7.91 -22.14 -15.86
CA GLY A 108 -8.27 -23.29 -16.69
C GLY A 108 -8.04 -24.63 -15.97
N THR A 109 -8.52 -25.71 -16.57
CA THR A 109 -8.32 -27.08 -16.05
C THR A 109 -6.85 -27.47 -15.94
N ASP A 110 -6.00 -26.91 -16.79
CA ASP A 110 -4.57 -27.24 -16.85
C ASP A 110 -3.69 -26.23 -16.08
N ALA A 111 -4.29 -25.19 -15.49
CA ALA A 111 -3.55 -24.15 -14.78
C ALA A 111 -3.00 -24.67 -13.44
N GLU A 112 -1.70 -24.58 -13.21
CA GLU A 112 -1.08 -25.01 -11.93
C GLU A 112 -1.23 -23.98 -10.81
N GLN A 113 -1.40 -22.71 -11.18
CA GLN A 113 -1.50 -21.60 -10.25
C GLN A 113 -2.37 -20.47 -10.81
N VAL A 114 -2.87 -19.62 -9.91
CA VAL A 114 -3.59 -18.41 -10.26
C VAL A 114 -3.01 -17.22 -9.49
N ALA A 115 -2.69 -16.15 -10.21
CA ALA A 115 -2.14 -14.93 -9.63
C ALA A 115 -3.22 -13.86 -9.59
N LEU A 116 -3.39 -13.23 -8.43
CA LEU A 116 -4.34 -12.15 -8.19
C LEU A 116 -3.61 -10.93 -7.64
N ARG A 117 -4.06 -9.74 -8.01
CA ARG A 117 -3.50 -8.49 -7.50
C ARG A 117 -4.57 -7.42 -7.37
N CYS A 118 -4.53 -6.71 -6.25
CA CYS A 118 -5.30 -5.50 -6.03
C CYS A 118 -4.39 -4.39 -5.54
N ARG A 119 -4.14 -3.39 -6.38
CA ARG A 119 -3.53 -2.12 -5.96
C ARG A 119 -4.59 -1.07 -5.73
N LEU A 120 -4.66 -0.51 -4.52
CA LEU A 120 -5.58 0.56 -4.18
C LEU A 120 -5.20 1.90 -4.82
N ARG A 121 -6.15 2.83 -4.83
CA ARG A 121 -5.85 4.26 -4.94
C ARG A 121 -4.96 4.70 -3.78
N GLN A 122 -4.32 5.86 -3.95
CA GLN A 122 -3.58 6.47 -2.86
C GLN A 122 -4.52 6.76 -1.70
N VAL A 123 -4.12 6.34 -0.50
CA VAL A 123 -4.82 6.67 0.73
C VAL A 123 -4.69 8.17 0.97
N ARG A 124 -5.82 8.85 1.12
CA ARG A 124 -5.91 10.30 1.29
C ARG A 124 -5.96 10.63 2.78
N SER A 125 -5.55 11.82 3.20
CA SER A 125 -5.78 12.27 4.58
C SER A 125 -7.24 12.69 4.82
N TRP A 126 -7.98 12.98 3.75
CA TRP A 126 -9.38 13.41 3.74
C TRP A 126 -10.05 13.01 2.42
N ALA A 127 -11.38 12.83 2.46
CA ALA A 127 -12.24 12.67 1.29
C ALA A 127 -13.61 13.29 1.57
N GLU A 128 -14.24 13.85 0.55
CA GLU A 128 -15.62 14.32 0.61
C GLU A 128 -16.58 13.14 0.88
N PRO A 129 -17.75 13.36 1.51
CA PRO A 129 -18.66 12.26 1.88
C PRO A 129 -19.17 11.39 0.71
N TRP A 130 -19.13 11.92 -0.52
CA TRP A 130 -19.54 11.21 -1.74
C TRP A 130 -18.36 10.54 -2.47
N ASP A 131 -17.12 10.80 -2.05
CA ASP A 131 -15.95 10.21 -2.67
C ASP A 131 -15.61 8.86 -2.03
N GLY A 132 -15.36 7.87 -2.89
CA GLY A 132 -14.96 6.52 -2.49
C GLY A 132 -13.44 6.38 -2.32
N ASP A 133 -12.75 7.48 -2.03
CA ASP A 133 -11.30 7.45 -1.90
C ASP A 133 -10.87 6.77 -0.59
N PRO A 134 -9.80 5.94 -0.61
CA PRO A 134 -9.34 5.25 0.58
C PRO A 134 -8.84 6.24 1.65
N LEU A 135 -9.20 6.03 2.91
CA LEU A 135 -8.82 6.84 4.07
C LEU A 135 -7.88 6.09 5.02
N PRO A 136 -7.12 6.77 5.90
CA PRO A 136 -6.14 6.10 6.75
C PRO A 136 -6.85 5.20 7.75
N GLY A 137 -6.34 3.98 7.95
CA GLY A 137 -6.97 3.01 8.86
C GLY A 137 -6.63 1.57 8.55
N THR A 138 -7.44 0.67 9.09
CA THR A 138 -7.31 -0.78 8.87
C THR A 138 -8.12 -1.20 7.65
N TYR A 139 -7.48 -2.00 6.80
CA TYR A 139 -8.05 -2.62 5.63
C TYR A 139 -8.06 -4.13 5.79
N TYR A 140 -8.93 -4.80 5.05
CA TYR A 140 -9.11 -6.25 5.08
C TYR A 140 -8.98 -6.80 3.67
N ALA A 141 -8.01 -7.68 3.44
CA ALA A 141 -7.89 -8.45 2.22
C ALA A 141 -8.68 -9.75 2.36
N ARG A 142 -9.50 -10.07 1.35
CA ARG A 142 -10.24 -11.33 1.24
C ARG A 142 -9.83 -12.03 -0.05
N LEU A 143 -9.44 -13.29 0.06
CA LEU A 143 -9.24 -14.20 -1.06
C LEU A 143 -10.27 -15.32 -0.99
N SER A 144 -10.92 -15.62 -2.11
CA SER A 144 -11.88 -16.72 -2.20
C SER A 144 -12.08 -17.17 -3.64
N SER A 145 -12.50 -18.42 -3.83
CA SER A 145 -13.04 -18.91 -5.09
C SER A 145 -14.49 -18.47 -5.25
N THR A 146 -14.86 -17.93 -6.41
CA THR A 146 -16.24 -17.48 -6.71
C THR A 146 -17.05 -18.52 -7.45
N VAL A 147 -16.40 -19.31 -8.31
CA VAL A 147 -17.02 -20.40 -9.09
C VAL A 147 -16.03 -21.56 -9.17
N LEU A 148 -16.44 -22.74 -8.73
CA LEU A 148 -15.73 -23.99 -8.95
C LEU A 148 -16.71 -25.17 -9.02
N PRO A 149 -16.32 -26.31 -9.60
CA PRO A 149 -17.11 -27.54 -9.51
C PRO A 149 -17.30 -27.97 -8.05
N GLU A 150 -18.50 -28.43 -7.70
CA GLU A 150 -18.81 -28.88 -6.32
C GLU A 150 -17.92 -30.03 -5.85
N ARG A 151 -17.48 -30.89 -6.78
CA ARG A 151 -16.54 -32.00 -6.50
C ARG A 151 -15.14 -31.53 -6.15
N ASP A 152 -14.78 -30.29 -6.53
CA ASP A 152 -13.46 -29.73 -6.31
C ASP A 152 -13.39 -28.97 -4.97
N LEU A 153 -14.47 -28.90 -4.18
CA LEU A 153 -14.49 -28.27 -2.85
C LEU A 153 -13.67 -29.08 -1.84
N GLY A 154 -12.95 -28.40 -0.96
CA GLY A 154 -12.15 -29.05 0.10
C GLY A 154 -10.81 -29.62 -0.39
N LEU A 155 -10.44 -29.42 -1.65
CA LEU A 155 -9.14 -29.81 -2.17
C LEU A 155 -8.04 -28.90 -1.62
N PRO A 156 -6.85 -29.43 -1.31
CA PRO A 156 -5.76 -28.65 -0.71
C PRO A 156 -5.21 -27.62 -1.69
N ILE A 157 -4.99 -26.41 -1.19
CA ILE A 157 -4.32 -25.31 -1.89
C ILE A 157 -3.21 -24.74 -1.03
N ARG A 158 -2.27 -24.06 -1.68
CA ARG A 158 -1.31 -23.19 -0.99
C ARG A 158 -1.45 -21.77 -1.50
N VAL A 159 -1.45 -20.82 -0.58
CA VAL A 159 -1.55 -19.40 -0.88
C VAL A 159 -0.28 -18.69 -0.42
N ASP A 160 0.37 -18.04 -1.38
CA ASP A 160 1.46 -17.11 -1.13
C ASP A 160 0.92 -15.69 -1.28
N LEU A 161 0.97 -14.90 -0.21
CA LEU A 161 0.48 -13.52 -0.21
C LEU A 161 1.58 -12.54 0.18
N THR A 162 1.61 -11.41 -0.50
CA THR A 162 2.52 -10.30 -0.21
C THR A 162 1.75 -8.99 -0.18
N LEU A 163 2.01 -8.19 0.84
CA LEU A 163 1.58 -6.80 0.93
C LEU A 163 2.76 -5.89 0.61
N SER A 164 2.56 -4.96 -0.31
CA SER A 164 3.50 -3.86 -0.56
C SER A 164 2.80 -2.52 -0.39
N GLU A 165 3.51 -1.52 0.12
CA GLU A 165 2.95 -0.20 0.41
C GLU A 165 3.79 0.91 -0.25
N PRO A 166 3.89 0.93 -1.59
CA PRO A 166 4.65 1.98 -2.27
C PRO A 166 4.09 3.36 -1.93
N THR A 167 4.99 4.31 -1.68
CA THR A 167 4.62 5.71 -1.50
C THR A 167 3.97 6.25 -2.78
N GLY A 168 2.86 6.93 -2.62
CA GLY A 168 2.12 7.64 -3.65
C GLY A 168 2.72 8.98 -4.04
N ASP A 169 2.02 9.69 -4.94
CA ASP A 169 2.40 11.05 -5.30
C ASP A 169 2.06 11.98 -4.13
N THR A 170 3.08 12.64 -3.59
CA THR A 170 2.94 13.63 -2.51
C THR A 170 2.37 14.97 -3.02
N GLY A 171 2.16 15.12 -4.34
CA GLY A 171 1.80 16.37 -4.98
C GLY A 171 0.31 16.76 -4.94
N ALA A 172 -0.61 15.81 -4.80
CA ALA A 172 -2.04 16.09 -4.98
C ALA A 172 -2.72 16.61 -3.71
N ASP A 173 -2.52 15.96 -2.55
CA ASP A 173 -3.32 16.25 -1.36
C ASP A 173 -2.56 15.88 -0.11
N GLN A 174 -1.88 16.83 0.53
CA GLN A 174 -1.26 16.62 1.83
C GLN A 174 -1.41 17.86 2.69
N GLY A 175 -2.64 18.12 3.14
CA GLY A 175 -2.80 18.67 4.48
C GLY A 175 -2.31 17.60 5.46
N VAL A 176 -1.28 17.92 6.24
CA VAL A 176 -0.84 17.07 7.35
C VAL A 176 -1.87 17.25 8.46
N LEU A 177 -2.56 16.17 8.83
CA LEU A 177 -3.36 16.17 10.04
C LEU A 177 -2.41 16.18 11.23
N ALA A 178 -2.38 17.26 12.00
CA ALA A 178 -1.54 17.39 13.20
C ALA A 178 -1.85 16.32 14.27
N ALA A 179 -3.07 15.76 14.23
CA ALA A 179 -3.48 14.64 15.07
C ALA A 179 -4.45 13.70 14.31
N PRO A 180 -4.46 12.39 14.62
CA PRO A 180 -5.46 11.46 14.10
C PRO A 180 -6.88 11.93 14.43
N LEU A 181 -7.76 12.01 13.42
CA LEU A 181 -9.18 12.39 13.62
C LEU A 181 -9.96 11.36 14.44
N VAL A 182 -9.43 10.14 14.53
CA VAL A 182 -10.01 9.04 15.32
C VAL A 182 -9.04 8.73 16.46
N PRO A 183 -9.52 8.72 17.72
CA PRO A 183 -8.70 8.28 18.84
C PRO A 183 -8.16 6.86 18.59
N ASP A 184 -6.92 6.60 18.98
CA ASP A 184 -6.27 5.28 18.88
C ASP A 184 -7.08 4.23 19.66
N ASN A 185 -7.89 3.45 18.96
CA ASN A 185 -8.80 2.47 19.56
C ASN A 185 -8.06 1.13 19.71
N LYS A 186 -7.07 1.06 20.59
CA LYS A 186 -6.28 -0.16 20.88
C LYS A 186 -7.19 -1.40 21.04
N PRO A 187 -7.34 -2.25 20.00
CA PRO A 187 -8.33 -3.30 20.03
C PRO A 187 -7.91 -4.37 21.05
N GLY A 188 -8.85 -4.79 21.91
CA GLY A 188 -8.61 -5.77 22.98
C GLY A 188 -8.28 -5.19 24.36
N ARG A 189 -8.28 -3.86 24.53
CA ARG A 189 -8.13 -3.20 25.84
C ARG A 189 -9.36 -2.39 26.20
N VAL A 190 -9.94 -2.62 27.38
CA VAL A 190 -10.98 -1.74 27.93
C VAL A 190 -10.30 -0.46 28.42
N LEU A 191 -10.60 0.67 27.77
CA LEU A 191 -10.13 1.98 28.21
C LEU A 191 -10.97 2.43 29.41
N THR A 192 -10.36 2.49 30.60
CA THR A 192 -11.00 2.94 31.85
C THR A 192 -11.04 4.46 32.02
N ALA A 193 -10.45 5.19 31.08
CA ALA A 193 -10.50 6.65 30.98
C ALA A 193 -10.49 7.05 29.50
N ALA A 194 -11.07 8.21 29.19
CA ALA A 194 -10.97 8.80 27.85
C ALA A 194 -9.48 9.03 27.52
N PRO A 195 -9.01 8.69 26.31
CA PRO A 195 -7.65 8.96 25.89
C PRO A 195 -7.42 10.48 25.92
N THR A 196 -6.48 10.93 26.76
CA THR A 196 -6.02 12.30 26.77
C THR A 196 -5.28 12.57 25.46
N PRO A 197 -5.59 13.64 24.73
CA PRO A 197 -4.80 14.02 23.56
C PRO A 197 -3.34 14.18 23.99
N SER A 198 -2.43 13.53 23.26
CA SER A 198 -0.99 13.72 23.45
C SER A 198 -0.69 15.21 23.36
N ALA A 199 0.01 15.75 24.36
CA ALA A 199 0.46 17.13 24.33
C ALA A 199 1.28 17.34 23.05
N GLU A 200 0.86 18.33 22.27
CA GLU A 200 1.52 18.80 21.07
C GLU A 200 2.99 19.04 21.40
N ALA A 201 3.89 18.33 20.71
CA ALA A 201 5.27 18.78 20.66
C ALA A 201 5.24 20.12 19.94
N ALA A 202 5.50 21.21 20.66
CA ALA A 202 5.69 22.51 20.05
C ALA A 202 6.83 22.35 19.02
N ASP A 203 6.51 22.52 17.74
CA ASP A 203 7.51 22.49 16.68
C ASP A 203 8.42 23.71 16.87
N ASP A 204 9.64 23.42 17.28
CA ASP A 204 10.66 24.40 17.60
C ASP A 204 11.42 24.72 16.31
N GLY A 205 11.13 25.88 15.71
CA GLY A 205 12.13 26.67 14.98
C GLY A 205 12.22 26.51 13.46
N GLY A 206 11.82 27.60 12.78
CA GLY A 206 12.26 28.00 11.44
C GLY A 206 11.30 27.61 10.31
N ARG A 207 11.26 28.39 9.23
CA ARG A 207 10.76 28.04 7.88
C ARG A 207 9.37 27.40 7.65
N ASP A 208 8.49 27.27 8.65
CA ASP A 208 7.17 26.62 8.47
C ASP A 208 6.18 27.39 7.58
N TRP A 209 6.45 28.67 7.33
CA TRP A 209 5.74 29.51 6.37
C TRP A 209 6.21 29.32 4.92
N LEU A 210 7.32 28.60 4.69
CA LEU A 210 7.83 28.31 3.36
C LEU A 210 7.18 27.02 2.84
N PRO A 211 6.52 27.06 1.66
CA PRO A 211 5.92 25.85 1.10
C PRO A 211 7.01 24.81 0.86
N SER A 212 6.74 23.56 1.26
CA SER A 212 7.63 22.44 0.97
C SER A 212 7.90 22.32 -0.53
N PHE A 213 9.16 21.97 -0.86
CA PHE A 213 9.61 21.82 -2.24
C PHE A 213 9.05 20.51 -2.82
N SER A 214 7.85 20.57 -3.41
CA SER A 214 7.20 19.41 -4.03
C SER A 214 7.31 19.41 -5.56
N SER A 215 6.95 18.29 -6.18
CA SER A 215 6.97 18.06 -7.65
C SER A 215 6.23 19.14 -8.45
N ARG A 216 5.25 19.82 -7.85
CA ARG A 216 4.55 20.99 -8.45
C ARG A 216 5.50 22.15 -8.77
N TRP A 217 6.53 22.37 -7.95
CA TRP A 217 7.50 23.45 -8.19
C TRP A 217 8.34 23.18 -9.44
N VAL A 218 8.65 21.92 -9.73
CA VAL A 218 9.37 21.53 -10.95
C VAL A 218 8.56 21.90 -12.19
N TRP A 219 7.27 21.60 -12.18
CA TRP A 219 6.38 21.93 -13.29
C TRP A 219 6.09 23.43 -13.42
N THR A 220 5.85 24.13 -12.31
CA THR A 220 5.56 25.58 -12.33
C THR A 220 6.80 26.38 -12.72
N ALA A 221 7.96 26.09 -12.13
CA ALA A 221 9.20 26.76 -12.48
C ALA A 221 9.63 26.40 -13.91
N GLY A 222 9.53 25.12 -14.28
CA GLY A 222 9.80 24.65 -15.64
C GLY A 222 8.93 25.34 -16.68
N GLY A 223 7.62 25.41 -16.45
CA GLY A 223 6.67 26.11 -17.32
C GLY A 223 6.94 27.61 -17.42
N GLY A 224 7.27 28.26 -16.30
CA GLY A 224 7.62 29.69 -16.27
C GLY A 224 8.87 30.02 -17.08
N VAL A 225 9.92 29.20 -16.96
CA VAL A 225 11.15 29.33 -17.77
C VAL A 225 10.84 29.16 -19.26
N LEU A 226 10.02 28.16 -19.60
CA LEU A 226 9.66 27.87 -21.00
C LEU A 226 8.82 29.00 -21.62
N ALA A 227 7.90 29.58 -20.85
CA ALA A 227 7.13 30.76 -21.24
C ALA A 227 8.02 31.99 -21.46
N ALA A 228 8.98 32.23 -20.57
CA ALA A 228 9.92 33.34 -20.70
C ALA A 228 10.80 33.20 -21.96
N ILE A 229 11.31 32.00 -22.24
CA ILE A 229 12.09 31.71 -23.45
C ILE A 229 11.24 31.97 -24.69
N THR A 230 10.00 31.47 -24.72
CA THR A 230 9.10 31.66 -25.86
C THR A 230 8.77 33.15 -26.07
N GLY A 231 8.56 33.89 -24.98
CA GLY A 231 8.35 35.34 -25.01
C GLY A 231 9.56 36.11 -25.56
N LEU A 232 10.77 35.75 -25.14
CA LEU A 232 12.02 36.32 -25.65
C LEU A 232 12.22 36.04 -27.15
N ILE A 233 11.96 34.81 -27.59
CA ILE A 233 12.04 34.42 -29.01
C ILE A 233 11.02 35.21 -29.85
N GLY A 234 9.76 35.27 -29.40
CA GLY A 234 8.70 36.03 -30.08
C GLY A 234 9.00 37.53 -30.14
N PHE A 235 9.53 38.11 -29.06
CA PHE A 235 9.96 39.51 -29.02
C PHE A 235 11.11 39.79 -30.00
N ALA A 236 12.10 38.89 -30.08
CA ALA A 236 13.20 39.02 -31.03
C ALA A 236 12.71 38.96 -32.50
N MET A 237 11.77 38.07 -32.82
CA MET A 237 11.19 37.96 -34.17
C MET A 237 10.37 39.20 -34.57
N THR A 238 9.59 39.76 -33.64
CA THR A 238 8.76 40.95 -33.91
C THR A 238 9.58 42.22 -34.03
N ARG A 239 10.72 42.34 -33.32
CA ARG A 239 11.62 43.50 -33.42
C ARG A 239 12.39 43.55 -34.73
N ARG A 240 12.77 42.41 -35.32
CA ARG A 240 13.50 42.35 -36.61
C ARG A 240 12.66 42.80 -37.82
N ARG A 241 11.33 42.76 -37.74
CA ARG A 241 10.43 43.17 -38.83
C ARG A 241 10.25 44.68 -38.97
N ARG A 242 10.85 45.50 -38.10
CA ARG A 242 10.75 46.97 -38.17
C ARG A 242 12.02 47.66 -38.70
N LEU A 243 12.98 46.89 -39.23
CA LEU A 243 14.25 47.39 -39.76
C LEU A 243 14.47 47.04 -41.24
N SER A 244 13.39 46.81 -41.99
CA SER A 244 13.41 46.69 -43.46
C SER A 244 12.73 47.88 -44.10
#